data_AF-A0A2T2T023-F1
#
_entry.id   AF-A0A2T2T023-F1
#
_cell.length_a   1.000
_cell.length_b   1.000
_cell.length_c   1.000
_cell.angle_alpha   90.00
_cell.angle_beta   90.00
_cell.angle_gamma   90.00
#
_symmetry.space_group_name_H-M   'P 1'
#
loop_
_entity.id
_entity.type
_entity.pdbx_description
1 polymer ?
#
loop_
_entity_poly.entity_id
_entity_poly.type
_entity_poly.pdbx_seq_one_letter_code
_entity_poly.pdbx_strand_id
1 'polypeptide(L)'
;MCGDASPTQSKVQRRNDRRPETPLEGIVLLYSSLNTHRPSPRWTTPVSKPLYFHPSCEKDYKTLPEDVQADAGYNLDLVQQGKAPEVSFSPLHSLGSGTMELRIDEATDTYRVVYVAKFSGAVFVLDAFEKKSPTGAVGFRRTSSRGFDSGTSKPRG
;
A
#
# COMPACT_ATOMS: atom_id res chain seq x y z
N MET A 1 -69.46 26.34 0.68
CA MET A 1 -69.23 27.22 1.85
C MET A 1 -67.87 26.87 2.43
N CYS A 2 -66.98 27.84 2.54
CA CYS A 2 -65.68 27.73 3.20
C CYS A 2 -65.88 27.57 4.72
N GLY A 3 -64.91 26.93 5.38
CA GLY A 3 -64.86 26.85 6.83
C GLY A 3 -63.51 26.30 7.27
N ASP A 4 -62.56 27.21 7.48
CA ASP A 4 -61.24 27.01 8.05
C ASP A 4 -61.26 26.32 9.42
N ALA A 5 -60.20 25.57 9.73
CA ALA A 5 -59.48 25.66 11.00
C ALA A 5 -58.26 24.72 11.01
N SER A 6 -57.07 25.31 10.90
CA SER A 6 -55.86 24.77 11.54
C SER A 6 -55.65 25.51 12.89
N PRO A 7 -54.61 25.20 13.67
CA PRO A 7 -54.57 24.15 14.67
C PRO A 7 -54.46 24.74 16.09
N THR A 8 -54.75 23.95 17.13
CA THR A 8 -54.43 24.36 18.51
C THR A 8 -53.67 23.24 19.21
N GLN A 9 -52.36 23.43 19.35
CA GLN A 9 -51.54 22.65 20.27
C GLN A 9 -51.89 23.04 21.70
N SER A 10 -51.90 22.08 22.63
CA SER A 10 -50.98 22.05 23.80
C SER A 10 -51.55 21.33 25.02
N LYS A 11 -50.83 20.27 25.42
CA LYS A 11 -50.26 20.10 26.78
C LYS A 11 -51.18 19.57 27.89
N VAL A 12 -51.10 18.26 28.11
CA VAL A 12 -50.92 17.68 29.46
C VAL A 12 -50.03 16.43 29.35
N GLN A 13 -48.72 16.62 29.40
CA GLN A 13 -47.77 15.51 29.54
C GLN A 13 -47.85 15.01 30.98
N ARG A 14 -48.57 13.90 31.22
CA ARG A 14 -48.44 13.19 32.49
C ARG A 14 -47.01 12.65 32.60
N ARG A 15 -46.31 13.06 33.66
CA ARG A 15 -45.09 12.40 34.13
C ARG A 15 -45.43 10.92 34.30
N ASN A 16 -44.79 10.07 33.50
CA ASN A 16 -44.74 8.66 33.79
C ASN A 16 -43.28 8.34 34.08
N ASP A 17 -42.98 8.32 35.38
CA ASP A 17 -41.79 7.71 35.96
C ASP A 17 -41.70 6.27 35.44
N ARG A 18 -40.89 6.05 34.41
CA ARG A 18 -40.35 4.73 34.10
C ARG A 18 -38.88 4.77 34.46
N ARG A 19 -38.55 4.11 35.58
CA ARG A 19 -37.18 3.71 35.89
C ARG A 19 -36.59 3.02 34.64
N PRO A 20 -35.37 3.35 34.22
CA PRO A 20 -34.68 2.59 33.19
C PRO A 20 -34.33 1.21 33.75
N GLU A 21 -35.14 0.22 33.39
CA GLU A 21 -34.86 -1.20 33.55
C GLU A 21 -33.79 -1.59 32.51
N THR A 22 -32.51 -1.36 32.84
CA THR A 22 -31.37 -2.25 32.50
C THR A 22 -30.03 -1.54 32.79
N PRO A 23 -28.97 -2.28 33.19
CA PRO A 23 -27.67 -1.70 33.56
C PRO A 23 -26.89 -1.04 32.42
N LEU A 24 -27.39 -1.10 31.17
CA LEU A 24 -26.66 -0.65 29.99
C LEU A 24 -27.12 0.72 29.48
N GLU A 25 -28.36 1.14 29.76
CA GLU A 25 -28.85 2.50 29.46
C GLU A 25 -28.12 3.56 30.30
N GLY A 26 -27.68 3.22 31.52
CA GLY A 26 -26.87 4.11 32.35
C GLY A 26 -25.48 4.39 31.77
N ILE A 27 -24.87 3.40 31.10
CA ILE A 27 -23.59 3.57 30.41
C ILE A 27 -23.79 4.42 29.15
N VAL A 28 -24.88 4.22 28.39
CA VAL A 28 -25.19 5.02 27.20
C VAL A 28 -25.49 6.49 27.54
N LEU A 29 -26.14 6.77 28.67
CA LEU A 29 -26.44 8.15 29.10
C LEU A 29 -25.22 8.88 29.69
N LEU A 30 -24.32 8.18 30.39
CA LEU A 30 -23.01 8.73 30.75
C LEU A 30 -22.13 8.97 29.50
N TYR A 31 -22.26 8.12 28.47
CA TYR A 31 -21.53 8.28 27.21
C TYR A 31 -22.10 9.40 26.32
N SER A 32 -23.39 9.73 26.45
CA SER A 32 -24.07 10.77 25.66
C SER A 32 -23.96 12.17 26.28
N SER A 33 -23.81 12.28 27.60
CA SER A 33 -23.65 13.59 28.29
C SER A 33 -22.21 14.12 28.30
N LEU A 34 -21.21 13.28 28.01
CA LEU A 34 -19.83 13.73 27.76
C LEU A 34 -19.59 14.08 26.28
N ASN A 35 -20.58 13.85 25.41
CA ASN A 35 -20.49 14.05 23.96
C ASN A 35 -21.44 15.12 23.40
N THR A 36 -21.82 16.12 24.20
CA THR A 36 -22.51 17.34 23.71
C THR A 36 -21.58 18.36 23.03
N HIS A 37 -20.28 18.09 22.99
CA HIS A 37 -19.42 18.60 21.94
C HIS A 37 -19.00 17.43 21.07
N ARG A 38 -19.72 17.20 19.97
CA ARG A 38 -19.15 16.53 18.80
C ARG A 38 -18.00 17.43 18.34
N PRO A 39 -16.71 17.12 18.55
CA PRO A 39 -15.73 17.74 17.69
C PRO A 39 -16.05 17.20 16.30
N SER A 40 -16.12 18.06 15.29
CA SER A 40 -15.86 17.61 13.92
C SER A 40 -14.69 16.63 13.95
N PRO A 41 -14.70 15.52 13.17
CA PRO A 41 -13.51 14.68 13.07
C PRO A 41 -12.36 15.59 12.63
N ARG A 42 -11.47 15.92 13.58
CA ARG A 42 -10.29 16.75 13.38
C ARG A 42 -9.14 15.95 12.74
N TRP A 43 -9.47 14.81 12.13
CA TRP A 43 -8.57 14.11 11.24
C TRP A 43 -8.58 14.88 9.93
N THR A 44 -7.60 15.75 9.79
CA THR A 44 -7.10 16.22 8.50
C THR A 44 -7.24 15.09 7.48
N THR A 45 -8.03 15.28 6.43
CA THR A 45 -7.84 14.46 5.23
C THR A 45 -6.37 14.60 4.87
N PRO A 46 -5.59 13.51 4.77
CA PRO A 46 -4.23 13.67 4.31
C PRO A 46 -4.33 14.36 2.94
N VAL A 47 -3.56 15.43 2.79
CA VAL A 47 -3.57 16.26 1.58
C VAL A 47 -3.20 15.41 0.34
N SER A 48 -2.57 14.26 0.58
CA SER A 48 -2.19 13.24 -0.39
C SER A 48 -2.75 11.85 -0.01
N LYS A 49 -2.95 10.98 -0.99
CA LYS A 49 -3.41 9.60 -0.77
C LYS A 49 -2.39 8.83 0.08
N PRO A 50 -2.79 7.97 1.04
CA PRO A 50 -1.85 7.11 1.74
C PRO A 50 -1.13 6.14 0.79
N LEU A 51 0.13 5.82 1.10
CA LEU A 51 0.97 4.87 0.37
C LEU A 51 1.15 3.60 1.21
N TYR A 52 0.85 2.45 0.61
CA TYR A 52 1.01 1.14 1.25
C TYR A 52 1.99 0.28 0.46
N PHE A 53 2.99 -0.26 1.15
CA PHE A 53 3.90 -1.24 0.58
C PHE A 53 3.37 -2.65 0.82
N HIS A 54 3.51 -3.52 -0.18
CA HIS A 54 3.42 -4.94 0.07
C HIS A 54 4.57 -5.37 0.99
N PRO A 55 4.35 -6.20 2.03
CA PRO A 55 5.38 -6.51 3.02
C PRO A 55 6.68 -7.13 2.47
N SER A 56 6.61 -7.87 1.35
CA SER A 56 7.81 -8.34 0.66
C SER A 56 8.55 -7.20 -0.04
N CYS A 57 7.81 -6.36 -0.77
CA CYS A 57 8.35 -5.21 -1.49
C CYS A 57 9.00 -4.19 -0.56
N GLU A 58 8.45 -3.97 0.64
CA GLU A 58 9.06 -3.02 1.59
C GLU A 58 10.49 -3.43 1.96
N LYS A 59 10.76 -4.74 2.05
CA LYS A 59 12.10 -5.25 2.33
C LYS A 59 13.02 -5.02 1.13
N ASP A 60 12.57 -5.40 -0.05
CA ASP A 60 13.35 -5.27 -1.28
C ASP A 60 13.65 -3.79 -1.62
N TYR A 61 12.66 -2.91 -1.44
CA TYR A 61 12.81 -1.46 -1.60
C TYR A 61 13.90 -0.88 -0.70
N LYS A 62 13.97 -1.31 0.56
CA LYS A 62 14.99 -0.86 1.52
C LYS A 62 16.39 -1.36 1.19
N THR A 63 16.54 -2.36 0.32
CA THR A 63 17.86 -2.82 -0.14
C THR A 63 18.39 -2.05 -1.34
N LEU A 64 17.56 -1.19 -1.96
CA LEU A 64 18.00 -0.35 -3.07
C LEU A 64 19.01 0.72 -2.61
N PRO A 65 19.83 1.27 -3.50
CA PRO A 65 20.67 2.43 -3.18
C PRO A 65 19.85 3.60 -2.62
N GLU A 66 20.45 4.39 -1.74
CA GLU A 66 19.76 5.52 -1.07
C GLU A 66 19.23 6.55 -2.07
N ASP A 67 20.00 6.87 -3.11
CA ASP A 67 19.60 7.79 -4.17
C ASP A 67 18.35 7.28 -4.92
N VAL A 68 18.31 5.99 -5.23
CA VAL A 68 17.16 5.33 -5.86
C VAL A 68 15.93 5.34 -4.94
N GLN A 69 16.12 5.13 -3.64
CA GLN A 69 15.03 5.22 -2.66
C GLN A 69 14.49 6.64 -2.53
N ALA A 70 15.35 7.65 -2.60
CA ALA A 70 14.95 9.06 -2.55
C ALA A 70 14.15 9.44 -3.81
N ASP A 71 14.64 9.07 -4.99
CA ASP A 71 13.96 9.34 -6.26
C ASP A 71 12.63 8.60 -6.37
N ALA A 72 12.58 7.32 -6.00
CA ALA A 72 11.34 6.57 -5.98
C ALA A 72 10.35 7.17 -4.98
N GLY A 73 10.81 7.54 -3.78
CA GLY A 73 9.97 8.15 -2.75
C GLY A 73 9.36 9.47 -3.21
N TYR A 74 10.17 10.33 -3.83
CA TYR A 74 9.70 11.61 -4.39
C TYR A 74 8.63 11.41 -5.47
N ASN A 75 8.87 10.50 -6.41
CA ASN A 75 7.91 10.24 -7.48
C ASN A 75 6.63 9.58 -6.97
N LEU A 76 6.71 8.72 -5.94
CA LEU A 76 5.53 8.16 -5.30
C LEU A 76 4.72 9.23 -4.55
N ASP A 77 5.38 10.19 -3.90
CA ASP A 77 4.69 11.34 -3.26
C ASP A 77 3.92 12.19 -4.28
N LEU A 78 4.51 12.43 -5.47
CA LEU A 78 3.79 13.07 -6.57
C LEU A 78 2.52 12.29 -6.95
N VAL A 79 2.62 10.96 -7.06
CA VAL A 79 1.46 10.09 -7.36
C VAL A 79 0.42 10.15 -6.24
N GLN A 80 0.85 10.20 -4.96
CA GLN A 80 -0.07 10.37 -3.82
C GLN A 80 -0.84 11.69 -3.91
N GLN A 81 -0.22 12.76 -4.42
CA GLN A 81 -0.85 14.05 -4.68
C GLN A 81 -1.70 14.09 -5.96
N GLY A 82 -1.75 12.99 -6.72
CA GLY A 82 -2.46 12.92 -8.00
C GLY A 82 -1.72 13.59 -9.16
N LYS A 83 -0.42 13.86 -9.01
CA LYS A 83 0.46 14.35 -10.07
C LYS A 83 1.11 13.18 -10.81
N ALA A 84 1.61 13.47 -12.01
CA ALA A 84 2.43 12.51 -12.75
C ALA A 84 3.85 12.45 -12.14
N PRO A 85 4.50 11.28 -12.14
CA PRO A 85 5.93 11.18 -11.86
C PRO A 85 6.75 12.06 -12.80
N GLU A 86 7.89 12.55 -12.33
CA GLU A 86 8.88 13.26 -13.17
C GLU A 86 9.78 12.29 -13.93
N VAL A 87 10.03 11.12 -13.35
CA VAL A 87 10.80 10.05 -14.02
C VAL A 87 9.98 9.32 -15.06
N SER A 88 10.65 8.58 -15.95
CA SER A 88 9.96 7.79 -16.96
C SER A 88 9.11 6.68 -16.33
N PHE A 89 7.85 6.58 -16.75
CA PHE A 89 6.92 5.57 -16.25
C PHE A 89 6.14 4.92 -17.39
N SER A 90 5.70 3.68 -17.20
CA SER A 90 4.97 2.92 -18.22
C SER A 90 3.83 2.09 -17.61
N PRO A 91 2.66 2.02 -18.27
CA PRO A 91 1.58 1.15 -17.81
C PRO A 91 1.96 -0.34 -17.97
N LEU A 92 1.67 -1.14 -16.94
CA LEU A 92 1.84 -2.59 -16.95
C LEU A 92 0.49 -3.28 -17.13
N HIS A 93 0.08 -3.45 -18.40
CA HIS A 93 -1.21 -4.07 -18.73
C HIS A 93 -1.33 -5.53 -18.27
N SER A 94 -0.22 -6.25 -18.11
CA SER A 94 -0.18 -7.65 -17.70
C SER A 94 -0.57 -7.89 -16.24
N LEU A 95 -0.30 -6.94 -15.34
CA LEU A 95 -0.64 -7.03 -13.91
C LEU A 95 -2.04 -6.51 -13.59
N GLY A 96 -2.73 -5.94 -14.58
CA GLY A 96 -4.10 -5.46 -14.46
C GLY A 96 -4.23 -3.93 -14.53
N SER A 97 -5.47 -3.46 -14.62
CA SER A 97 -5.78 -2.05 -14.84
C SER A 97 -5.21 -1.14 -13.76
N GLY A 98 -4.61 -0.03 -14.17
CA GLY A 98 -4.07 1.00 -13.28
C GLY A 98 -2.75 0.66 -12.61
N THR A 99 -2.09 -0.41 -13.05
CA THR A 99 -0.73 -0.77 -12.64
C THR A 99 0.28 -0.03 -13.51
N MET A 100 1.25 0.60 -12.88
CA MET A 100 2.27 1.44 -13.51
C MET A 100 3.65 1.01 -13.00
N GLU A 101 4.67 1.15 -13.85
CA GLU A 101 6.08 0.93 -13.55
C GLU A 101 6.79 2.28 -13.58
N LEU A 102 7.44 2.68 -12.48
CA LEU A 102 8.47 3.73 -12.49
C LEU A 102 9.80 3.11 -12.94
N ARG A 103 10.56 3.84 -13.75
CA ARG A 103 11.93 3.48 -14.15
C ARG A 103 12.88 4.57 -13.69
N ILE A 104 13.82 4.16 -12.86
CA ILE A 104 14.84 5.02 -12.25
C ILE A 104 16.18 4.49 -12.73
N ASP A 105 16.89 5.28 -13.51
CA ASP A 105 18.21 4.91 -14.02
C ASP A 105 19.26 5.59 -13.15
N GLU A 106 20.10 4.79 -12.50
CA GLU A 106 21.15 5.27 -11.60
C GLU A 106 22.50 4.74 -12.11
N ALA A 107 23.34 5.64 -12.62
CA ALA A 107 24.67 5.41 -13.19
C ALA A 107 24.83 4.18 -14.12
N THR A 108 24.88 2.97 -13.56
CA THR A 108 25.11 1.70 -14.25
C THR A 108 23.89 0.80 -14.32
N ASP A 109 22.89 1.02 -13.48
CA ASP A 109 21.79 0.08 -13.25
C ASP A 109 20.42 0.76 -13.38
N THR A 110 19.44 -0.02 -13.81
CA THR A 110 18.05 0.44 -13.94
C THR A 110 17.21 -0.21 -12.85
N TYR A 111 16.54 0.61 -12.06
CA TYR A 111 15.65 0.20 -10.99
C TYR A 111 14.20 0.42 -11.40
N ARG A 112 13.32 -0.47 -10.93
CA ARG A 112 11.90 -0.44 -11.26
C ARG A 112 11.06 -0.54 -10.01
N VAL A 113 10.05 0.32 -9.92
CA VAL A 113 9.06 0.30 -8.84
C VAL A 113 7.68 0.15 -9.45
N VAL A 114 6.99 -0.92 -9.08
CA VAL A 114 5.65 -1.24 -9.58
C VAL A 114 4.61 -0.77 -8.58
N TYR A 115 3.67 0.06 -9.03
CA TYR A 115 2.63 0.62 -8.18
C TYR A 115 1.25 0.64 -8.85
N VAL A 116 0.21 0.75 -8.03
CA VAL A 116 -1.19 0.86 -8.47
C VAL A 116 -1.80 2.12 -7.89
N ALA A 117 -2.24 3.03 -8.78
CA ALA A 117 -2.82 4.32 -8.41
C ALA A 117 -4.30 4.51 -8.79
N LYS A 118 -4.97 3.44 -9.26
CA LYS A 118 -6.39 3.51 -9.68
C LYS A 118 -7.37 3.80 -8.55
N PHE A 119 -6.99 3.52 -7.31
CA PHE A 119 -7.87 3.68 -6.16
C PHE A 119 -7.89 5.15 -5.71
N SER A 120 -9.07 5.67 -5.41
CA SER A 120 -9.22 7.02 -4.85
C SER A 120 -8.65 7.11 -3.43
N GLY A 121 -8.67 6.00 -2.69
CA GLY A 121 -8.31 5.96 -1.27
C GLY A 121 -6.85 5.68 -0.95
N ALA A 122 -6.03 5.15 -1.86
CA ALA A 122 -4.63 4.81 -1.58
C ALA A 122 -3.82 4.51 -2.86
N VAL A 123 -2.49 4.56 -2.73
CA VAL A 123 -1.51 4.06 -3.70
C VAL A 123 -0.86 2.80 -3.11
N PHE A 124 -0.79 1.73 -3.90
CA PHE A 124 -0.16 0.47 -3.46
C PHE A 124 1.13 0.23 -4.22
N VAL A 125 2.23 0.02 -3.51
CA VAL A 125 3.51 -0.41 -4.08
C VAL A 125 3.59 -1.93 -3.99
N LEU A 126 3.70 -2.58 -5.13
CA LEU A 126 3.63 -4.03 -5.26
C LEU A 126 5.01 -4.67 -5.25
N ASP A 127 5.96 -4.05 -5.94
CA ASP A 127 7.29 -4.61 -6.14
C ASP A 127 8.32 -3.49 -6.40
N ALA A 128 9.57 -3.73 -6.01
CA ALA A 128 10.70 -2.84 -6.23
C ALA A 128 11.95 -3.69 -6.48
N PHE A 129 12.48 -3.63 -7.71
CA PHE A 129 13.57 -4.51 -8.11
C PHE A 129 14.56 -3.82 -9.05
N GLU A 130 15.81 -4.26 -8.96
CA GLU A 130 16.87 -3.92 -9.90
C GLU A 130 16.69 -4.76 -11.17
N LYS A 131 16.51 -4.10 -12.31
CA LYS A 131 16.61 -4.79 -13.61
C LYS A 131 18.09 -4.96 -13.92
N LYS A 132 18.62 -6.12 -13.55
CA LYS A 132 19.95 -6.53 -13.99
C LYS A 132 19.98 -6.60 -15.51
N SER A 133 20.94 -5.91 -16.11
CA SER A 133 21.25 -6.10 -17.53
C SER A 133 21.56 -7.58 -17.76
N PRO A 134 21.13 -8.19 -18.87
CA PRO A 134 21.51 -9.55 -19.22
C PRO A 134 22.97 -9.55 -19.69
N THR A 135 23.89 -9.34 -18.76
CA THR A 135 25.32 -9.43 -19.03
C THR A 135 25.82 -10.77 -18.50
N GLY A 136 25.93 -11.75 -19.41
CA GLY A 136 26.72 -12.96 -19.19
C GLY A 136 25.92 -14.26 -19.17
N ALA A 137 25.93 -14.95 -20.30
CA ALA A 137 25.49 -16.33 -20.45
C ALA A 137 26.08 -17.28 -19.40
N VAL A 138 25.26 -18.24 -18.98
CA VAL A 138 25.60 -19.63 -18.66
C VAL A 138 27.00 -19.84 -18.04
N GLY A 139 27.00 -20.17 -16.74
CA GLY A 139 28.14 -20.78 -16.09
C GLY A 139 28.70 -21.94 -16.93
N PHE A 140 29.93 -21.76 -17.42
CA PHE A 140 30.70 -22.80 -18.07
C PHE A 140 31.02 -23.89 -17.03
N ARG A 141 30.17 -24.92 -16.97
CA ARG A 141 30.48 -26.16 -16.26
C ARG A 141 31.73 -26.79 -16.90
N ARG A 142 32.85 -26.79 -16.19
CA ARG A 142 33.88 -27.83 -16.35
C ARG A 142 33.69 -28.87 -15.26
N THR A 143 32.85 -29.87 -15.51
CA THR A 143 32.98 -31.16 -14.81
C THR A 143 34.19 -31.87 -15.39
N SER A 144 35.34 -31.71 -14.76
CA SER A 144 36.52 -32.54 -15.02
C SER A 144 36.36 -33.87 -14.29
N SER A 145 35.71 -34.83 -14.93
CA SER A 145 35.85 -36.26 -14.60
C SER A 145 36.23 -37.02 -15.85
N ARG A 146 37.50 -36.93 -16.24
CA ARG A 146 38.14 -37.99 -17.00
C ARG A 146 39.11 -38.68 -16.05
N GLY A 147 38.65 -39.80 -15.49
CA GLY A 147 39.52 -40.78 -14.86
C GLY A 147 40.54 -41.25 -15.89
N PHE A 148 41.81 -41.06 -15.56
CA PHE A 148 42.93 -41.59 -16.30
C PHE A 148 43.25 -42.95 -15.67
N ASP A 149 42.72 -44.01 -16.29
CA ASP A 149 43.15 -45.38 -16.05
C ASP A 149 44.59 -45.52 -16.58
N SER A 150 45.55 -45.73 -15.68
CA SER A 150 46.84 -46.32 -16.05
C SER A 150 47.05 -47.59 -15.23
N GLY A 151 46.43 -48.66 -15.72
CA GLY A 151 46.83 -50.02 -15.41
C GLY A 151 48.14 -50.39 -16.14
N THR A 152 48.84 -51.38 -15.57
CA THR A 152 50.13 -52.01 -15.96
C THR A 152 51.37 -51.27 -15.42
N SER A 153 52.33 -51.89 -14.71
CA SER A 153 52.70 -53.30 -14.54
C SER A 153 53.69 -53.50 -13.36
N LYS A 154 53.47 -54.54 -12.54
CA LYS A 154 54.49 -55.45 -11.91
C LYS A 154 53.76 -56.46 -11.01
N PRO A 155 54.18 -57.74 -10.92
CA PRO A 155 55.48 -58.08 -10.32
C PRO A 155 56.21 -59.29 -10.96
N ARG A 156 57.55 -59.26 -10.90
CA ARG A 156 58.47 -60.27 -10.31
C ARG A 156 58.26 -61.74 -10.72
N GLY A 157 59.27 -62.25 -11.41
CA GLY A 157 59.59 -63.66 -11.64
C GLY A 157 60.87 -63.73 -12.44
#